data_AF-A0A4S8MF55-F1
#
_entry.id   AF-A0A4S8MF55-F1
#
_cell.length_a   1.000
_cell.length_b   1.000
_cell.length_c   1.000
_cell.angle_alpha   90.00
_cell.angle_beta   90.00
_cell.angle_gamma   90.00
#
_symmetry.space_group_name_H-M   'P 1'
#
loop_
_entity.id
_entity.type
_entity.pdbx_description
1 polymer ?
#
loop_
_entity_poly.entity_id
_entity_poly.type
_entity_poly.pdbx_seq_one_letter_code
_entity_poly.pdbx_strand_id
1 'polypeptide(L)'
;VYSTPLDTLHNTSLDLTPYFTEEQYRFIDADAFIKSKTLAIHEMSFLPNLYTVISYVWFGLPASVLQLNHDGSFHVSCGFRSDGTPREDGGPINLQVLEYACKWASDTSSSYVWLDRLCILQTSKKDKAWQI
;
A
#
# COMPACT_ATOMS: atom_id res chain seq x y z
N VAL A 1 4.34 11.76 -3.29
CA VAL A 1 3.97 12.23 -1.94
C VAL A 1 4.71 11.48 -0.82
N TYR A 2 4.97 10.18 -1.00
CA TYR A 2 5.75 9.37 -0.05
C TYR A 2 6.76 8.49 -0.81
N SER A 3 7.90 8.18 -0.19
CA SER A 3 8.91 7.27 -0.77
C SER A 3 9.78 6.63 0.31
N THR A 4 10.02 5.32 0.21
CA THR A 4 10.99 4.60 1.07
C THR A 4 11.58 3.38 0.35
N PRO A 5 12.85 3.00 0.62
CA PRO A 5 13.43 1.75 0.13
C PRO A 5 12.69 0.49 0.62
N LEU A 6 12.59 -0.55 -0.20
CA LEU A 6 11.83 -1.76 0.14
C LEU A 6 12.46 -2.58 1.28
N ASP A 7 13.79 -2.56 1.40
CA ASP A 7 14.51 -3.28 2.46
C ASP A 7 14.21 -2.74 3.88
N THR A 8 13.78 -1.48 3.98
CA THR A 8 13.34 -0.86 5.23
C THR A 8 11.95 -1.28 5.67
N LEU A 9 11.15 -1.90 4.80
CA LEU A 9 9.74 -2.19 5.10
C LEU A 9 9.54 -3.46 5.90
N HIS A 10 10.43 -4.45 5.79
CA HIS A 10 10.20 -5.75 6.37
C HIS A 10 9.99 -5.68 7.90
N ASN A 11 8.90 -6.28 8.38
CA ASN A 11 8.49 -6.30 9.78
C ASN A 11 8.26 -4.90 10.39
N THR A 12 7.94 -3.91 9.56
CA THR A 12 7.56 -2.58 10.02
C THR A 12 6.05 -2.34 9.94
N SER A 13 5.61 -1.25 10.57
CA SER A 13 4.28 -0.69 10.38
C SER A 13 4.42 0.72 9.82
N LEU A 14 3.92 0.91 8.61
CA LEU A 14 4.03 2.16 7.87
C LEU A 14 2.89 3.11 8.22
N ASP A 15 3.20 4.29 8.74
CA ASP A 15 2.22 5.37 8.94
C ASP A 15 2.27 6.38 7.80
N LEU A 16 1.19 6.43 7.00
CA LEU A 16 1.04 7.33 5.87
C LEU A 16 0.28 8.62 6.22
N THR A 17 -0.24 8.72 7.45
CA THR A 17 -1.01 9.88 7.92
C THR A 17 -0.33 11.23 7.72
N PRO A 18 0.98 11.42 8.02
CA PRO A 18 1.60 12.73 7.87
C PRO A 18 1.86 13.12 6.41
N TYR A 19 1.70 12.20 5.45
CA TYR A 19 2.02 12.43 4.04
C TYR A 19 0.79 12.64 3.16
N PHE A 20 -0.36 12.08 3.52
CA PHE A 20 -1.53 12.03 2.64
C PHE A 20 -2.51 13.16 2.90
N THR A 21 -3.05 13.72 1.82
CA THR A 21 -4.15 14.69 1.86
C THR A 21 -5.46 13.97 1.61
N GLU A 22 -6.49 14.15 2.44
CA GLU A 22 -7.81 13.54 2.23
C GLU A 22 -8.39 13.82 0.83
N GLU A 23 -9.18 12.87 0.32
CA GLU A 23 -9.93 12.98 -0.95
C GLU A 23 -9.03 13.18 -2.18
N GLN A 24 -7.85 12.55 -2.15
CA GLN A 24 -6.92 12.49 -3.29
C GLN A 24 -6.74 11.05 -3.76
N TYR A 25 -6.63 10.86 -5.07
CA TYR A 25 -6.21 9.59 -5.63
C TYR A 25 -4.73 9.36 -5.36
N ARG A 26 -4.37 8.11 -5.05
CA ARG A 26 -2.98 7.75 -4.78
C ARG A 26 -2.61 6.49 -5.51
N PHE A 27 -1.39 6.44 -6.01
CA PHE A 27 -0.91 5.31 -6.80
C PHE A 27 0.53 4.99 -6.44
N ILE A 28 0.80 3.71 -6.28
CA ILE A 28 2.15 3.17 -6.19
C ILE A 28 2.79 3.26 -7.57
N ASP A 29 4.04 3.72 -7.59
CA ASP A 29 4.89 3.72 -8.78
C ASP A 29 5.52 2.34 -8.97
N ALA A 30 4.96 1.57 -9.89
CA ALA A 30 5.40 0.22 -10.21
C ALA A 30 6.84 0.21 -10.76
N ASP A 31 7.20 1.20 -11.56
CA ASP A 31 8.54 1.31 -12.13
C ASP A 31 9.58 1.54 -11.03
N ALA A 32 9.31 2.44 -10.09
CA ALA A 32 10.17 2.67 -8.93
C ALA A 32 10.26 1.41 -8.04
N PHE A 33 9.14 0.69 -7.88
CA PHE A 33 9.11 -0.55 -7.10
C PHE A 33 10.02 -1.63 -7.72
N ILE A 34 9.96 -1.81 -9.03
CA ILE A 34 10.71 -2.87 -9.73
C ILE A 34 12.17 -2.48 -9.97
N LYS A 35 12.41 -1.30 -10.54
CA LYS A 35 13.73 -0.86 -11.02
C LYS A 35 14.58 -0.30 -9.90
N SER A 36 13.98 0.51 -9.02
CA SER A 36 14.67 1.24 -7.96
C SER A 36 14.49 0.62 -6.58
N LYS A 37 13.78 -0.51 -6.48
CA LYS A 37 13.48 -1.19 -5.20
C LYS A 37 12.99 -0.22 -4.13
N THR A 38 12.06 0.65 -4.52
CA THR A 38 11.52 1.74 -3.70
C THR A 38 9.99 1.71 -3.75
N LEU A 39 9.35 1.73 -2.58
CA LEU A 39 7.92 2.02 -2.49
C LEU A 39 7.74 3.54 -2.61
N ALA A 40 7.41 4.00 -3.80
CA ALA A 40 7.02 5.39 -4.06
C ALA A 40 5.51 5.48 -4.29
N ILE A 41 4.87 6.48 -3.67
CA ILE A 41 3.43 6.73 -3.79
C ILE A 41 3.23 8.17 -4.27
N HIS A 42 2.49 8.31 -5.36
CA HIS A 42 2.08 9.59 -5.95
C HIS A 42 0.66 9.93 -5.50
N GLU A 43 0.39 11.23 -5.34
CA GLU A 43 -0.93 11.77 -5.00
C GLU A 43 -1.41 12.66 -6.15
N MET A 44 -2.68 12.54 -6.53
CA MET A 44 -3.28 13.18 -7.70
C MET A 44 -4.73 13.59 -7.44
N SER A 45 -5.15 14.71 -8.01
CA SER A 45 -6.53 15.20 -7.93
C SER A 45 -7.45 14.65 -9.02
N PHE A 46 -6.91 13.86 -9.95
CA PHE A 46 -7.63 13.23 -11.05
C PHE A 46 -7.11 11.81 -11.28
N LEU A 47 -7.95 10.95 -11.86
CA LEU A 47 -7.56 9.59 -12.23
C LEU A 47 -6.62 9.63 -13.45
N PRO A 48 -5.56 8.81 -13.45
CA PRO A 48 -4.77 8.60 -14.66
C PRO A 48 -5.59 7.84 -15.70
N ASN A 49 -5.20 7.96 -16.97
CA ASN A 49 -5.89 7.29 -18.08
C ASN A 49 -5.95 5.77 -17.91
N LEU A 50 -4.91 5.17 -17.34
CA LEU A 50 -4.79 3.75 -17.07
C LEU A 50 -4.09 3.56 -15.73
N TYR A 51 -4.52 2.54 -14.99
CA TYR A 51 -3.90 2.08 -13.74
C TYR A 51 -4.34 0.65 -13.45
N THR A 52 -3.48 -0.09 -12.75
CA THR A 52 -3.79 -1.43 -12.25
C THR A 52 -4.46 -1.30 -10.89
N VAL A 53 -5.50 -2.08 -10.64
CA VAL A 53 -6.20 -2.10 -9.35
C VAL A 53 -6.02 -3.44 -8.70
N ILE A 54 -5.60 -3.45 -7.44
CA ILE A 54 -5.67 -4.63 -6.58
C ILE A 54 -6.45 -4.24 -5.35
N SER A 55 -7.63 -4.82 -5.21
CA SER A 55 -8.44 -4.65 -4.03
C SER A 55 -8.33 -5.90 -3.16
N TYR A 56 -7.84 -5.72 -1.95
CA TYR A 56 -8.11 -6.60 -0.81
C TYR A 56 -7.77 -8.09 -0.97
N VAL A 57 -6.48 -8.45 -0.95
CA VAL A 57 -6.03 -9.86 -1.08
C VAL A 57 -5.56 -10.53 0.23
N TRP A 58 -5.40 -9.79 1.35
CA TRP A 58 -4.72 -10.31 2.55
C TRP A 58 -5.60 -10.51 3.79
N PHE A 59 -6.88 -10.14 3.76
CA PHE A 59 -7.79 -10.43 4.88
C PHE A 59 -8.45 -11.80 4.68
N GLY A 60 -8.36 -12.68 5.69
CA GLY A 60 -8.98 -14.01 5.67
C GLY A 60 -8.17 -15.11 4.96
N LEU A 61 -7.06 -14.77 4.31
CA LEU A 61 -6.10 -15.72 3.72
C LEU A 61 -4.78 -15.68 4.51
N PRO A 62 -4.69 -16.38 5.66
CA PRO A 62 -3.49 -16.35 6.48
C PRO A 62 -2.34 -17.05 5.76
N ALA A 63 -1.29 -16.30 5.42
CA ALA A 63 0.01 -16.88 5.10
C ALA A 63 0.71 -17.31 6.40
N SER A 64 1.51 -18.38 6.33
CA SER A 64 2.30 -18.79 7.49
C SER A 64 3.35 -17.73 7.84
N VAL A 65 3.72 -17.61 9.12
CA VAL A 65 4.79 -16.69 9.56
C VAL A 65 6.11 -16.97 8.83
N LEU A 66 6.42 -18.25 8.58
CA LEU A 66 7.60 -18.65 7.81
C LEU A 66 7.57 -18.08 6.39
N GLN A 67 6.41 -18.14 5.73
CA GLN A 67 6.24 -17.57 4.40
C GLN A 67 6.34 -16.04 4.41
N LEU A 68 5.70 -15.37 5.36
CA LEU A 68 5.77 -13.90 5.47
C LEU A 68 7.18 -13.38 5.78
N ASN A 69 7.99 -14.16 6.52
CA ASN A 69 9.39 -13.85 6.76
C ASN A 69 10.26 -14.06 5.51
N HIS A 70 9.98 -15.12 4.74
CA HIS A 70 10.70 -15.39 3.50
C HIS A 70 10.39 -14.35 2.42
N ASP A 71 9.11 -14.06 2.20
CA ASP A 71 8.65 -13.18 1.11
C ASP A 71 8.83 -11.68 1.46
N GLY A 72 8.99 -11.39 2.75
CA GLY A 72 8.94 -10.04 3.28
C GLY A 72 7.51 -9.54 3.39
N SER A 73 7.19 -8.93 4.53
CA SER A 73 5.90 -8.28 4.73
C SER A 73 5.96 -7.09 5.68
N PHE A 74 4.94 -6.23 5.62
CA PHE A 74 4.81 -5.05 6.46
C PHE A 74 3.34 -4.68 6.69
N HIS A 75 3.05 -3.91 7.73
CA HIS A 75 1.70 -3.43 8.04
C HIS A 75 1.53 -1.97 7.60
N VAL A 76 0.28 -1.56 7.43
CA VAL A 76 -0.07 -0.14 7.29
C VAL A 76 -0.86 0.28 8.53
N SER A 77 -0.37 1.29 9.22
CA SER A 77 -1.01 1.84 10.42
C SER A 77 -2.42 2.33 10.09
N CYS A 78 -3.39 1.92 10.91
CA CYS A 78 -4.76 2.46 10.87
C CYS A 78 -5.01 3.42 12.03
N GLY A 79 -3.94 3.93 12.65
CA GLY A 79 -3.99 4.74 13.85
C GLY A 79 -4.24 3.90 15.11
N PHE A 80 -4.79 4.55 16.13
CA PHE A 80 -4.99 3.96 17.45
C PHE A 80 -6.48 3.90 17.83
N ARG A 81 -6.83 2.96 18.72
CA ARG A 81 -8.11 2.92 19.41
C ARG A 81 -8.12 3.92 20.56
N SER A 82 -9.30 4.15 21.14
CA SER A 82 -9.48 5.05 22.28
C SER A 82 -8.70 4.63 23.53
N ASP A 83 -8.34 3.35 23.64
CA ASP A 83 -7.52 2.79 24.71
C ASP A 83 -6.01 2.89 24.43
N GLY A 84 -5.60 3.52 23.32
CA GLY A 84 -4.20 3.67 22.92
C GLY A 84 -3.59 2.44 22.23
N THR A 85 -4.36 1.37 21.99
CA THR A 85 -3.87 0.21 21.24
C THR A 85 -3.88 0.47 19.72
N PRO A 86 -2.90 -0.05 18.95
CA PRO A 86 -2.92 0.05 17.49
C PRO A 86 -4.18 -0.58 16.87
N ARG A 87 -4.74 0.08 15.86
CA ARG A 87 -5.80 -0.48 15.01
C ARG A 87 -5.16 -1.37 13.95
N GLU A 88 -5.47 -2.65 14.03
CA GLU A 88 -5.08 -3.66 13.06
C GLU A 88 -6.30 -4.02 12.21
N ASP A 89 -6.70 -3.09 11.33
CA ASP A 89 -7.90 -3.26 10.49
C ASP A 89 -7.59 -4.04 9.18
N GLY A 90 -6.37 -4.56 9.02
CA GLY A 90 -5.96 -5.35 7.85
C GLY A 90 -4.69 -6.18 8.11
N GLY A 91 -4.55 -7.28 7.36
CA GLY A 91 -3.37 -8.15 7.43
C GLY A 91 -2.10 -7.51 6.83
N PRO A 92 -0.94 -8.16 7.01
CA PRO A 92 0.31 -7.68 6.45
C PRO A 92 0.29 -7.71 4.91
N ILE A 93 0.84 -6.67 4.30
CA ILE A 93 1.12 -6.61 2.88
C ILE A 93 2.35 -7.48 2.61
N ASN A 94 2.18 -8.52 1.79
CA ASN A 94 3.28 -9.35 1.31
C ASN A 94 4.02 -8.62 0.17
N LEU A 95 5.32 -8.37 0.35
CA LEU A 95 6.16 -7.62 -0.60
C LEU A 95 6.31 -8.35 -1.93
N GLN A 96 6.40 -9.68 -1.91
CA GLN A 96 6.51 -10.48 -3.13
C GLN A 96 5.22 -10.45 -3.96
N VAL A 97 4.05 -10.49 -3.30
CA VAL A 97 2.74 -10.33 -4.00
C VAL A 97 2.65 -8.94 -4.63
N LEU A 98 3.03 -7.89 -3.89
CA LEU A 98 3.08 -6.53 -4.44
C LEU A 98 4.11 -6.40 -5.56
N GLU A 99 5.24 -7.10 -5.50
CA GLU A 99 6.21 -7.15 -6.59
C GLU A 99 5.60 -7.73 -7.86
N TYR A 100 4.83 -8.82 -7.78
CA TYR A 100 4.17 -9.38 -8.97
C TYR A 100 3.16 -8.41 -9.59
N ALA A 101 2.40 -7.70 -8.76
CA ALA A 101 1.50 -6.64 -9.20
C ALA A 101 2.24 -5.52 -9.94
N CYS A 102 3.34 -5.04 -9.35
CA CYS A 102 4.15 -3.98 -9.93
C CYS A 102 4.87 -4.44 -11.20
N LYS A 103 5.36 -5.71 -11.29
CA LYS A 103 5.93 -6.26 -12.52
C LYS A 103 4.91 -6.21 -13.65
N TRP A 104 3.71 -6.73 -13.40
CA TRP A 104 2.64 -6.71 -14.39
C TRP A 104 2.26 -5.28 -14.82
N ALA A 105 2.09 -4.36 -13.87
CA ALA A 105 1.78 -2.97 -14.19
C ALA A 105 2.90 -2.30 -15.01
N SER A 106 4.16 -2.46 -14.60
CA SER A 106 5.35 -1.87 -15.26
C SER A 106 5.54 -2.40 -16.69
N ASP A 107 5.21 -3.67 -16.94
CA ASP A 107 5.31 -4.29 -18.27
C ASP A 107 4.13 -3.92 -19.21
N THR A 108 3.11 -3.23 -18.69
CA THR A 108 1.92 -2.81 -19.46
C THR A 108 1.91 -1.30 -19.68
N SER A 109 0.79 -0.73 -20.12
CA SER A 109 0.65 0.68 -20.47
C SER A 109 0.51 1.63 -19.27
N SER A 110 0.59 1.14 -18.02
CA SER A 110 0.53 2.00 -16.84
C SER A 110 1.39 1.49 -15.69
N SER A 111 2.39 2.29 -15.31
CA SER A 111 3.21 2.10 -14.12
C SER A 111 2.52 2.51 -12.80
N TYR A 112 1.21 2.78 -12.81
CA TYR A 112 0.44 3.08 -11.60
C TYR A 112 -0.36 1.88 -11.09
N VAL A 113 -0.22 1.59 -9.80
CA VAL A 113 -1.00 0.59 -9.07
C VAL A 113 -1.78 1.25 -7.95
N TRP A 114 -3.09 1.02 -7.89
CA TRP A 114 -3.94 1.38 -6.75
C TRP A 114 -4.14 0.16 -5.86
N LEU A 115 -3.96 0.35 -4.55
CA LEU A 115 -4.13 -0.68 -3.53
C LEU A 115 -4.80 -0.11 -2.28
N ASP A 116 -5.95 -0.66 -1.90
CA ASP A 116 -6.81 -0.24 -0.77
C ASP A 116 -6.05 0.17 0.50
N ARG A 117 -4.98 -0.55 0.86
CA ARG A 117 -4.21 -0.27 2.09
C ARG A 117 -3.17 0.82 1.96
N LEU A 118 -2.54 0.98 0.79
CA LEU A 118 -1.46 1.96 0.57
C LEU A 118 -1.94 3.24 -0.09
N CYS A 119 -3.08 3.20 -0.78
CA CYS A 119 -3.60 4.32 -1.55
C CYS A 119 -4.74 5.06 -0.83
N ILE A 120 -5.23 4.52 0.28
CA ILE A 120 -6.26 5.15 1.13
C ILE A 120 -5.63 5.55 2.46
N LEU A 121 -5.98 6.75 2.94
CA LEU A 121 -5.61 7.23 4.25
C LEU A 121 -6.37 6.45 5.33
N GLN A 122 -5.71 5.42 5.88
CA GLN A 122 -6.35 4.45 6.78
C GLN A 122 -6.86 5.04 8.10
N THR A 123 -6.38 6.22 8.49
CA THR A 123 -6.80 6.94 9.70
C THR A 123 -8.01 7.85 9.48
N SER A 124 -8.40 8.11 8.22
CA SER A 124 -9.55 8.96 7.88
C SER A 124 -10.76 8.14 7.45
N LYS A 125 -11.87 8.26 8.20
CA LYS A 125 -13.17 7.71 7.78
C LYS A 125 -13.68 8.38 6.50
N LYS A 126 -13.37 9.66 6.32
CA LYS A 126 -13.81 10.46 5.18
C LYS A 126 -13.10 10.00 3.91
N ASP A 127 -11.77 9.86 3.95
CA ASP A 127 -10.98 9.36 2.81
C ASP A 127 -11.40 7.93 2.42
N LYS A 128 -11.63 7.05 3.40
CA LYS A 128 -12.15 5.70 3.15
C LYS A 128 -13.48 5.70 2.42
N ALA A 129 -14.46 6.47 2.88
CA ALA A 129 -15.78 6.56 2.28
C ALA A 129 -15.78 7.25 0.89
N TRP A 130 -14.73 8.01 0.58
CA TRP A 130 -14.57 8.64 -0.73
C TRP A 130 -13.96 7.68 -1.75
N GLN A 131 -13.09 6.76 -1.31
CA GLN A 131 -12.39 5.79 -2.16
C GLN A 131 -13.18 4.48 -2.38
N ILE A 132 -14.12 4.14 -1.47
CA ILE A 132 -14.89 2.88 -1.43
C ILE A 132 -16.38 3.20 -1.33
#